data_AF-A0A2E2JA98-F1
#
_entry.id   AF-A0A2E2JA98-F1
#
_cell.length_a   1.000
_cell.length_b   1.000
_cell.length_c   1.000
_cell.angle_alpha   90.00
_cell.angle_beta   90.00
_cell.angle_gamma   90.00
#
_symmetry.space_group_name_H-M   'P 1'
#
loop_
_entity.id
_entity.type
_entity.pdbx_description
1 polymer ?
#
loop_
_entity_poly.entity_id
_entity_poly.type
_entity_poly.pdbx_seq_one_letter_code
_entity_poly.pdbx_strand_id
1 'polypeptide(L)'
;MGAGEVNYPTKDHHRVSPTGQHMGRNAARLAALGQSRLKAAGLENHNVPAVRGEMCATCACREGTVPNGCLQTQLDFLKSVTEGKGFYCHSPKDGRLCAGWIAARAEVVARPLPEAALKLIEKWEYSPADEAAA
;
A
#
# COMPACT_ATOMS: atom_id res chain seq x y z
N MET A 1 -1.65 -15.29 18.02
CA MET A 1 -0.73 -15.96 17.07
C MET A 1 0.45 -15.01 16.90
N GLY A 2 1.61 -15.37 17.44
CA GLY A 2 2.80 -14.51 17.38
C GLY A 2 3.19 -14.31 15.92
N ALA A 3 3.48 -13.07 15.53
CA ALA A 3 4.04 -12.77 14.23
C ALA A 3 5.36 -13.55 14.10
N GLY A 4 5.38 -14.56 13.23
CA GLY A 4 6.64 -15.15 12.80
C GLY A 4 7.52 -14.04 12.24
N GLU A 5 8.83 -14.16 12.43
CA GLU A 5 9.78 -13.17 11.94
C GLU A 5 9.69 -13.10 10.41
N VAL A 6 9.12 -12.01 9.88
CA VAL A 6 9.02 -11.78 8.44
C VAL A 6 10.40 -11.32 7.97
N ASN A 7 11.07 -12.15 7.16
CA ASN A 7 12.38 -11.83 6.63
C ASN A 7 12.24 -10.90 5.41
N TYR A 8 12.70 -9.65 5.54
CA TYR A 8 12.76 -8.70 4.43
C TYR A 8 14.11 -8.83 3.71
N PRO A 9 14.13 -8.76 2.36
CA PRO A 9 15.38 -8.67 1.62
C PRO A 9 16.06 -7.33 1.92
N THR A 10 17.10 -7.37 2.77
CA THR A 10 17.88 -6.20 3.21
C THR A 10 19.22 -6.06 2.49
N LYS A 11 19.77 -7.15 1.94
CA LYS A 11 20.91 -7.09 1.03
C LYS A 11 20.47 -6.29 -0.20
N ASP A 12 21.14 -5.16 -0.43
CA ASP A 12 20.99 -4.27 -1.60
C ASP A 12 19.79 -3.29 -1.59
N HIS A 13 19.03 -3.20 -0.50
CA HIS A 13 17.90 -2.27 -0.40
C HIS A 13 17.99 -1.35 0.82
N HIS A 14 18.84 -0.32 0.71
CA HIS A 14 19.08 0.70 1.74
C HIS A 14 17.82 1.45 2.23
N ARG A 15 16.71 1.37 1.48
CA ARG A 15 15.42 2.00 1.83
C ARG A 15 14.59 1.17 2.82
N VAL A 16 14.89 -0.12 2.99
CA VAL A 16 14.20 -0.98 3.96
C VAL A 16 14.65 -0.61 5.37
N SER A 17 13.69 -0.41 6.29
CA SER A 17 13.99 -0.04 7.68
C SER A 17 13.00 -0.67 8.66
N PRO A 18 13.34 -0.83 9.95
CA PRO A 18 12.41 -1.37 10.95
C PRO A 18 11.09 -0.59 11.03
N THR A 19 11.14 0.73 10.94
CA THR A 19 9.95 1.59 10.90
C THR A 19 9.14 1.36 9.63
N GLY A 20 9.81 1.24 8.47
CA GLY A 20 9.14 0.91 7.21
C GLY A 20 8.45 -0.45 7.26
N GLN A 21 9.07 -1.48 7.83
CA GLN A 21 8.46 -2.79 8.04
C GLN A 21 7.23 -2.72 8.96
N HIS A 22 7.29 -1.93 10.04
CA HIS A 22 6.14 -1.73 10.92
C HIS A 22 4.97 -1.08 10.18
N MET A 23 5.24 -0.03 9.41
CA MET A 23 4.24 0.61 8.55
C MET A 23 3.72 -0.35 7.47
N GLY A 24 4.59 -1.16 6.89
CA GLY A 24 4.26 -2.19 5.92
C GLY A 24 3.27 -3.23 6.43
N ARG A 25 3.42 -3.70 7.67
CA ARG A 25 2.44 -4.60 8.30
C ARG A 25 1.07 -3.93 8.46
N ASN A 26 1.04 -2.64 8.78
CA ASN A 26 -0.20 -1.88 8.86
C ASN A 26 -0.86 -1.75 7.47
N ALA A 27 -0.08 -1.49 6.41
CA ALA A 27 -0.61 -1.45 5.05
C ALA A 27 -1.17 -2.80 4.59
N ALA A 28 -0.46 -3.90 4.86
CA ALA A 28 -0.93 -5.26 4.58
C ALA A 28 -2.24 -5.56 5.32
N ARG A 29 -2.33 -5.17 6.60
CA ARG A 29 -3.55 -5.31 7.40
C ARG A 29 -4.72 -4.49 6.84
N LEU A 30 -4.48 -3.23 6.46
CA LEU A 30 -5.51 -2.39 5.84
C LEU A 30 -6.02 -3.00 4.52
N ALA A 31 -5.11 -3.49 3.68
CA ALA A 31 -5.47 -4.17 2.45
C ALA A 31 -6.30 -5.45 2.71
N ALA A 32 -5.92 -6.28 3.69
CA ALA A 32 -6.68 -7.49 4.02
C ALA A 32 -8.11 -7.19 4.55
N LEU A 33 -8.25 -6.16 5.39
CA LEU A 33 -9.56 -5.68 5.87
C LEU A 33 -10.41 -5.16 4.70
N GLY A 34 -9.78 -4.36 3.84
CA GLY A 34 -10.38 -3.83 2.63
C GLY A 34 -10.86 -4.90 1.65
N GLN A 35 -10.04 -5.92 1.40
CA GLN A 35 -10.41 -7.06 0.56
C GLN A 35 -11.63 -7.80 1.13
N SER A 36 -11.66 -8.01 2.44
CA SER A 36 -12.80 -8.63 3.11
C SER A 36 -14.09 -7.80 2.93
N ARG A 37 -13.97 -6.47 3.00
CA ARG A 37 -15.07 -5.53 2.76
C ARG A 37 -15.55 -5.56 1.30
N LEU A 38 -14.64 -5.52 0.34
CA LEU A 38 -14.98 -5.59 -1.08
C LEU A 38 -15.67 -6.91 -1.41
N LYS A 39 -15.17 -8.02 -0.87
CA LYS A 39 -15.81 -9.33 -0.99
C LYS A 39 -17.23 -9.34 -0.42
N ALA A 40 -17.42 -8.80 0.78
CA ALA A 40 -18.75 -8.70 1.40
C ALA A 40 -19.74 -7.86 0.58
N ALA A 41 -19.24 -6.94 -0.26
CA ALA A 41 -20.04 -6.12 -1.15
C ALA A 41 -20.25 -6.75 -2.55
N GLY A 42 -19.77 -7.97 -2.81
CA GLY A 42 -19.84 -8.61 -4.12
C GLY A 42 -18.93 -7.97 -5.17
N LEU A 43 -17.84 -7.36 -4.71
CA LEU A 43 -16.96 -6.54 -5.51
C LEU A 43 -15.55 -7.16 -5.67
N GLU A 44 -15.27 -8.37 -5.16
CA GLU A 44 -13.90 -8.92 -5.09
C GLU A 44 -13.14 -8.99 -6.41
N ASN A 45 -13.83 -9.16 -7.53
CA ASN A 45 -13.18 -9.34 -8.83
C ASN A 45 -13.14 -8.07 -9.66
N HIS A 46 -13.95 -7.06 -9.32
CA HIS A 46 -14.17 -5.75 -9.95
C HIS A 46 -14.25 -5.66 -11.48
N ASN A 47 -13.62 -6.52 -12.29
CA ASN A 47 -13.42 -6.48 -13.74
C ASN A 47 -13.30 -5.06 -14.32
N VAL A 48 -12.75 -4.13 -13.54
CA VAL A 48 -12.52 -2.75 -13.95
C VAL A 48 -11.18 -2.75 -14.68
N PRO A 49 -11.13 -2.47 -15.99
CA PRO A 49 -9.88 -2.54 -16.76
C PRO A 49 -8.75 -1.65 -16.19
N ALA A 50 -9.13 -0.56 -15.51
CA ALA A 50 -8.20 0.38 -14.86
C ALA A 50 -7.63 -0.12 -13.52
N VAL A 51 -8.07 -1.27 -13.01
CA VAL A 51 -7.68 -1.82 -11.70
C VAL A 51 -7.03 -3.19 -11.87
N ARG A 52 -5.96 -3.46 -11.13
CA ARG A 52 -5.41 -4.82 -11.03
C ARG A 52 -6.35 -5.71 -10.23
N GLY A 53 -6.63 -6.91 -10.75
CA GLY A 53 -7.40 -7.92 -10.01
C GLY A 53 -6.69 -8.42 -8.76
N GLU A 54 -5.36 -8.43 -8.76
CA GLU A 54 -4.54 -8.91 -7.64
C GLU A 54 -3.37 -7.98 -7.33
N MET A 55 -2.86 -8.06 -6.10
CA MET A 55 -1.60 -7.42 -5.73
C MET A 55 -0.44 -8.06 -6.50
N CYS A 56 0.52 -7.27 -6.97
CA CYS A 56 1.71 -7.83 -7.62
C CYS A 56 2.63 -8.58 -6.64
N ALA A 57 3.57 -9.38 -7.17
CA ALA A 57 4.50 -10.18 -6.37
C ALA A 57 5.28 -9.36 -5.33
N THR A 58 5.69 -8.15 -5.70
CA THR A 58 6.52 -7.23 -4.90
C THR A 58 5.71 -6.10 -4.27
N CYS A 59 4.40 -6.26 -4.10
CA CYS A 59 3.49 -5.18 -3.69
C CYS A 59 3.81 -4.59 -2.31
N ALA A 60 3.68 -3.27 -2.17
CA ALA A 60 3.81 -2.55 -0.90
C ALA A 60 2.81 -2.97 0.19
N CYS A 61 1.74 -3.69 -0.16
CA CYS A 61 0.76 -4.28 0.76
C CYS A 61 1.01 -5.77 1.04
N ARG A 62 2.14 -6.34 0.58
CA ARG A 62 2.56 -7.72 0.88
C ARG A 62 3.76 -7.69 1.82
N GLU A 63 3.59 -8.25 3.01
CA GLU A 63 4.67 -8.37 4.01
C GLU A 63 5.89 -9.09 3.44
N GLY A 64 7.09 -8.66 3.85
CA GLY A 64 8.36 -9.24 3.40
C GLY A 64 8.86 -8.76 2.03
N THR A 65 8.10 -7.94 1.30
CA THR A 65 8.58 -7.34 0.04
C THR A 65 9.38 -6.06 0.30
N VAL A 66 10.30 -5.70 -0.62
CA VAL A 66 11.10 -4.46 -0.51
C VAL A 66 10.19 -3.23 -0.35
N PRO A 67 9.19 -2.98 -1.22
CA PRO A 67 8.35 -1.78 -1.09
C PRO A 67 7.51 -1.77 0.18
N ASN A 68 7.20 -2.95 0.74
CA ASN A 68 6.53 -3.06 2.03
C ASN A 68 7.43 -2.64 3.20
N GLY A 69 8.73 -2.94 3.12
CA GLY A 69 9.71 -2.57 4.15
C GLY A 69 10.25 -1.14 4.03
N CYS A 70 9.98 -0.44 2.93
CA CYS A 70 10.48 0.91 2.68
C CYS A 70 9.59 1.98 3.33
N LEU A 71 10.13 2.75 4.29
CA LEU A 71 9.37 3.79 4.99
C LEU A 71 8.79 4.84 4.03
N GLN A 72 9.63 5.30 3.08
CA GLN A 72 9.24 6.25 2.05
C GLN A 72 8.00 5.78 1.28
N THR A 73 8.06 4.56 0.72
CA THR A 73 6.94 3.96 -0.02
C THR A 73 5.69 3.83 0.83
N GLN A 74 5.84 3.44 2.11
CA GLN A 74 4.69 3.28 3.00
C GLN A 74 4.01 4.62 3.34
N LEU A 75 4.77 5.71 3.47
CA LEU A 75 4.21 7.03 3.70
C LEU A 75 3.50 7.59 2.46
N ASP A 76 4.10 7.42 1.27
CA ASP A 76 3.44 7.78 0.01
C ASP A 76 2.16 6.97 -0.21
N PHE A 77 2.22 5.66 0.04
CA PHE A 77 1.07 4.78 -0.04
C PHE A 77 -0.04 5.21 0.92
N LEU A 78 0.27 5.44 2.19
CA LEU A 78 -0.72 5.82 3.20
C LEU A 78 -1.34 7.18 2.88
N LYS A 79 -0.55 8.16 2.46
CA LYS A 79 -1.03 9.48 2.01
C LYS A 79 -1.96 9.35 0.82
N SER A 80 -1.59 8.55 -0.18
CA SER A 80 -2.41 8.27 -1.35
C SER A 80 -3.73 7.60 -0.97
N VAL A 81 -3.73 6.65 -0.03
CA VAL A 81 -4.96 6.04 0.50
C VAL A 81 -5.84 7.10 1.19
N THR A 82 -5.29 7.95 2.06
CA THR A 82 -6.10 8.94 2.77
C THR A 82 -6.65 10.04 1.87
N GLU A 83 -5.85 10.52 0.91
CA GLU A 83 -6.25 11.58 -0.02
C GLU A 83 -7.13 11.06 -1.16
N GLY A 84 -7.19 9.75 -1.38
CA GLY A 84 -7.89 9.16 -2.53
C GLY A 84 -7.19 9.42 -3.87
N LYS A 85 -5.94 9.90 -3.86
CA LYS A 85 -5.12 9.99 -5.08
C LYS A 85 -4.71 8.57 -5.49
N GLY A 86 -4.85 8.24 -6.78
CA GLY A 86 -4.57 6.89 -7.27
C GLY A 86 -3.13 6.45 -7.02
N PHE A 87 -2.94 5.23 -6.50
CA PHE A 87 -1.65 4.56 -6.41
C PHE A 87 -1.57 3.46 -7.48
N TYR A 88 -0.64 3.61 -8.40
CA TYR A 88 -0.51 2.72 -9.56
C TYR A 88 0.40 1.53 -9.26
N CYS A 89 0.14 0.40 -9.91
CA CYS A 89 0.98 -0.77 -9.76
C CYS A 89 2.36 -0.52 -10.38
N HIS A 90 3.43 -0.77 -9.62
CA HIS A 90 4.80 -0.62 -10.12
C HIS A 90 5.29 -1.85 -10.90
N SER A 91 4.52 -2.94 -10.92
CA SER A 91 4.88 -4.18 -11.62
C SER A 91 3.63 -4.99 -11.98
N PRO A 92 3.32 -5.17 -13.27
CA PRO A 92 3.82 -4.40 -14.42
C PRO A 92 3.43 -2.92 -14.34
N LYS A 93 4.33 -2.00 -14.75
CA LYS A 93 4.09 -0.54 -14.85
C LYS A 93 3.15 -0.20 -16.03
N ASP A 94 1.94 -0.77 -16.06
CA ASP A 94 0.98 -0.64 -17.17
C ASP A 94 -0.14 0.38 -16.93
N GLY A 95 0.05 1.29 -15.98
CA GLY A 95 -0.90 2.36 -15.67
C GLY A 95 -2.17 1.92 -14.93
N ARG A 96 -2.27 0.65 -14.50
CA ARG A 96 -3.41 0.18 -13.70
C ARG A 96 -3.23 0.48 -12.21
N LEU A 97 -4.34 0.79 -11.53
CA LEU A 97 -4.37 0.98 -10.08
C LEU A 97 -3.98 -0.29 -9.34
N CYS A 98 -3.25 -0.11 -8.24
CA CYS A 98 -2.81 -1.19 -7.38
C CYS A 98 -4.01 -1.82 -6.64
N ALA A 99 -4.15 -3.14 -6.70
CA ALA A 99 -5.20 -3.86 -5.97
C ALA A 99 -5.12 -3.65 -4.45
N GLY A 100 -3.90 -3.59 -3.90
CA GLY A 100 -3.67 -3.34 -2.47
C GLY A 100 -4.14 -1.95 -2.05
N TRP A 101 -3.94 -0.95 -2.92
CA TRP A 101 -4.45 0.40 -2.70
C TRP A 101 -5.97 0.46 -2.75
N ILE A 102 -6.61 -0.18 -3.74
CA ILE A 102 -8.08 -0.24 -3.84
C ILE A 102 -8.67 -0.84 -2.57
N ALA A 103 -8.11 -1.94 -2.10
CA ALA A 103 -8.53 -2.58 -0.87
C ALA A 103 -8.33 -1.66 0.34
N ALA A 104 -7.12 -1.14 0.56
CA ALA A 104 -6.84 -0.25 1.69
C ALA A 104 -7.74 1.00 1.67
N ARG A 105 -8.02 1.55 0.47
CA ARG A 105 -8.94 2.69 0.30
C ARG A 105 -10.37 2.32 0.67
N ALA A 106 -10.85 1.14 0.29
CA ALA A 106 -12.18 0.67 0.68
C ALA A 106 -12.33 0.61 2.21
N GLU A 107 -11.30 0.18 2.93
CA GLU A 107 -11.32 0.18 4.40
C GLU A 107 -11.26 1.59 4.99
N VAL A 108 -10.33 2.44 4.52
CA VAL A 108 -10.15 3.79 5.07
C VAL A 108 -11.36 4.69 4.80
N VAL A 109 -12.07 4.53 3.69
CA VAL A 109 -13.33 5.26 3.46
C VAL A 109 -14.40 4.87 4.48
N ALA A 110 -14.54 3.57 4.70
CA ALA A 110 -15.59 3.06 5.57
C ALA A 110 -15.26 3.24 7.05
N ARG A 111 -13.97 3.31 7.38
CA ARG A 111 -13.43 3.56 8.72
C ARG A 111 -12.26 4.55 8.61
N PRO A 112 -12.57 5.86 8.54
CA PRO A 112 -11.55 6.89 8.45
C PRO A 112 -10.54 6.80 9.60
N LEU A 113 -9.29 7.16 9.29
CA LEU A 113 -8.26 7.28 10.31
C LEU A 113 -8.59 8.44 11.27
N PRO A 114 -8.12 8.39 12.53
CA PRO A 114 -8.29 9.50 13.46
C PRO A 114 -7.73 10.81 12.90
N GLU A 115 -8.37 11.94 13.20
CA GLU A 115 -7.99 13.26 12.68
C GLU A 115 -6.53 13.61 12.98
N ALA A 116 -6.03 13.23 14.16
CA ALA A 116 -4.62 13.42 14.53
C ALA A 116 -3.66 12.69 13.59
N ALA A 117 -4.02 11.49 13.11
CA ALA A 117 -3.22 10.76 12.13
C ALA A 117 -3.30 11.43 10.76
N LEU A 118 -4.47 11.88 10.33
CA LEU A 118 -4.64 12.61 9.06
C LEU A 118 -3.76 13.88 9.02
N LYS A 119 -3.73 14.66 10.11
CA LYS A 119 -2.87 15.85 10.22
C LYS A 119 -1.37 15.55 10.17
N LEU A 120 -0.95 14.34 10.55
CA LEU A 120 0.45 13.92 10.41
C LEU A 120 0.75 13.49 8.98
N ILE A 121 -0.16 12.76 8.35
CA ILE A 121 -0.03 12.27 6.97
C ILE A 121 -0.04 13.44 5.98
N GLU A 122 -0.85 14.47 6.24
CA GLU A 122 -0.93 15.67 5.40
C GLU A 122 0.43 16.36 5.24
N LYS A 123 1.25 16.39 6.29
CA LYS A 123 2.58 17.00 6.31
C LYS A 123 3.63 16.25 5.49
N TRP A 124 3.36 14.99 5.13
CA TRP A 124 4.26 14.25 4.27
C TRP A 124 4.12 14.75 2.84
N GLU A 125 5.22 15.16 2.23
CA GLU A 125 5.27 15.44 0.79
C GLU A 125 5.54 14.15 0.03
N TYR A 126 4.82 13.93 -1.07
CA TYR A 126 5.06 12.76 -1.89
C TYR A 126 6.51 12.72 -2.36
N SER A 127 7.11 11.53 -2.31
CA SER A 127 8.46 11.34 -2.81
C SER A 127 8.58 11.68 -4.30
N PRO A 128 9.74 12.19 -4.75
CA PRO A 128 10.01 12.31 -6.18
C PRO A 128 10.00 10.92 -6.84
N ALA A 129 9.76 10.89 -8.15
CA ALA A 129 9.87 9.66 -8.92
C ALA A 129 11.30 9.10 -8.84
N ASP A 130 11.44 7.77 -8.69
CA ASP A 130 12.74 7.08 -8.66
C ASP A 130 13.52 7.23 -9.99
N GLU A 131 12.82 7.46 -11.10
CA GLU A 131 13.37 7.69 -12.44
C GLU A 131 12.81 9.01 -12.97
N ALA A 132 13.64 9.84 -13.63
CA ALA A 132 13.15 10.96 -14.41
C ALA A 132 12.21 10.44 -15.50
N ALA A 133 11.09 11.14 -15.74
CA ALA A 133 10.20 10.82 -16.85
C ALA A 133 11.03 10.78 -18.15
N ALA A 134 11.14 9.60 -18.76
CA ALA A 134 11.76 9.40 -20.06
C ALA A 134 10.88 9.98 -21.18
#